data_AF-A0A0F2PKH5-F1
#
_entry.id   AF-A0A0F2PKH5-F1
#
_cell.length_a   1.000
_cell.length_b   1.000
_cell.length_c   1.000
_cell.angle_alpha   90.00
_cell.angle_beta   90.00
_cell.angle_gamma   90.00
#
_symmetry.space_group_name_H-M   'P 1'
#
loop_
_entity.id
_entity.type
_entity.pdbx_description
1 polymer ?
#
loop_
_entity_poly.entity_id
_entity_poly.type
_entity_poly.pdbx_seq_one_letter_code
_entity_poly.pdbx_strand_id
1 'polypeptide(L)'
;MDEIICDHDLFQQAVDEFRRQSTPTNAKRIVDCYTGRYLDDMEALWAESSRLECEDSFLEAADALLENYRNSGERARAIELLRRCMRLSYHGHRYKITKERRDINA
;
A
#
# COMPACT_ATOMS: atom_id res chain seq x y z
N MET A 1 -15.78 13.82 -21.79
CA MET A 1 -14.86 14.36 -20.77
C MET A 1 -14.21 13.12 -20.19
N ASP A 2 -13.01 12.79 -20.66
CA ASP A 2 -12.26 11.65 -20.12
C ASP A 2 -11.92 11.95 -18.67
N GLU A 3 -12.48 11.15 -17.77
CA GLU A 3 -12.24 11.26 -16.34
C GLU A 3 -10.76 10.91 -16.09
N ILE A 4 -10.03 11.79 -15.41
CA ILE A 4 -8.64 11.51 -15.06
C ILE A 4 -8.68 10.44 -13.98
N ILE A 5 -8.40 9.20 -14.37
CA ILE A 5 -8.32 8.08 -13.45
C ILE A 5 -7.01 8.21 -12.65
N CYS A 6 -7.11 8.41 -11.34
CA CYS A 6 -5.95 8.44 -10.47
C CYS A 6 -5.54 7.01 -10.07
N ASP A 7 -4.25 6.78 -9.83
CA ASP A 7 -3.77 5.48 -9.32
C ASP A 7 -4.43 5.13 -7.97
N HIS A 8 -4.87 6.14 -7.20
CA HIS A 8 -5.65 5.95 -5.99
C HIS A 8 -7.06 5.40 -6.27
N ASP A 9 -7.75 5.89 -7.32
CA ASP A 9 -9.08 5.41 -7.68
C ASP A 9 -9.02 3.95 -8.16
N LEU A 10 -7.98 3.59 -8.91
CA LEU A 10 -7.72 2.20 -9.33
C LEU A 10 -7.48 1.29 -8.14
N PHE A 11 -6.72 1.77 -7.15
CA PHE A 11 -6.50 1.04 -5.90
C PHE A 11 -7.80 0.85 -5.13
N GLN A 12 -8.59 1.91 -4.96
CA GLN A 12 -9.85 1.86 -4.24
C GLN A 12 -10.86 0.92 -4.92
N GLN A 13 -10.93 0.95 -6.25
CA GLN A 13 -11.75 0.01 -7.01
C GLN A 13 -11.32 -1.45 -6.79
N ALA A 14 -10.00 -1.72 -6.77
CA ALA A 14 -9.49 -3.06 -6.49
C ALA A 14 -9.83 -3.51 -5.06
N VAL A 15 -9.78 -2.60 -4.09
CA VAL A 15 -10.20 -2.85 -2.70
C VAL A 15 -11.68 -3.20 -2.62
N ASP A 16 -12.54 -2.43 -3.30
CA ASP A 16 -13.98 -2.68 -3.30
C ASP A 16 -14.33 -4.02 -4.00
N GLU A 17 -13.64 -4.36 -5.08
CA GLU A 17 -13.77 -5.66 -5.76
C GLU A 17 -13.34 -6.83 -4.85
N PHE A 18 -12.26 -6.67 -4.09
CA PHE A 18 -11.82 -7.67 -3.12
C PHE A 18 -12.76 -7.83 -1.93
N ARG A 19 -13.31 -6.72 -1.41
CA ARG A 19 -14.33 -6.75 -0.35
C ARG A 19 -15.60 -7.46 -0.79
N ARG A 20 -15.97 -7.34 -2.07
CA ARG A 20 -17.09 -8.08 -2.66
C ARG A 20 -16.76 -9.56 -2.89
N GLN A 21 -15.54 -9.84 -3.33
CA GLN A 21 -15.08 -11.17 -3.66
C GLN A 21 -13.61 -11.33 -3.26
N SER A 22 -13.38 -11.95 -2.11
CA SER A 22 -12.06 -12.18 -1.53
C SER A 22 -11.29 -13.30 -2.24
N THR A 23 -11.14 -13.17 -3.55
CA THR A 23 -10.40 -14.11 -4.39
C THR A 23 -8.91 -13.75 -4.41
N PRO A 24 -8.01 -14.74 -4.58
CA PRO A 24 -6.58 -14.48 -4.70
C PRO A 24 -6.24 -13.54 -5.87
N THR A 25 -7.02 -13.58 -6.95
CA THR A 25 -6.84 -12.70 -8.11
C THR A 25 -7.10 -11.24 -7.75
N ASN A 26 -8.15 -10.95 -6.98
CA ASN A 26 -8.46 -9.60 -6.54
C ASN A 26 -7.45 -9.10 -5.51
N ALA A 27 -7.04 -9.96 -4.58
CA ALA A 27 -5.98 -9.65 -3.63
C ALA A 27 -4.65 -9.30 -4.34
N LYS A 28 -4.30 -10.03 -5.40
CA LYS A 28 -3.13 -9.73 -6.22
C LYS A 28 -3.23 -8.36 -6.88
N ARG A 29 -4.41 -7.98 -7.38
CA ARG A 29 -4.62 -6.65 -7.99
C ARG A 29 -4.40 -5.53 -6.97
N ILE A 30 -4.89 -5.66 -5.74
CA ILE A 30 -4.61 -4.67 -4.67
C ILE A 30 -3.11 -4.53 -4.44
N VAL A 31 -2.41 -5.65 -4.27
CA VAL A 31 -0.96 -5.64 -4.04
C VAL A 31 -0.20 -5.02 -5.21
N ASP A 32 -0.62 -5.33 -6.44
CA ASP A 32 0.00 -4.80 -7.65
C ASP A 32 -0.25 -3.29 -7.81
N CYS A 33 -1.47 -2.86 -7.49
CA CYS A 33 -1.91 -1.48 -7.51
C CYS A 33 -1.47 -0.66 -6.30
N TYR A 34 -0.73 -1.19 -5.31
CA TYR A 34 -0.24 -0.42 -4.16
C TYR A 34 1.21 0.06 -4.39
N THR A 35 1.38 1.37 -4.40
CA THR A 35 2.66 2.08 -4.59
C THR A 35 3.17 2.74 -3.33
N GLY A 36 2.32 2.88 -2.30
CA GLY A 36 2.66 3.56 -1.04
C GLY A 36 2.90 5.07 -1.16
N ARG A 37 2.59 5.69 -2.32
CA ARG A 37 2.88 7.10 -2.61
C ARG A 37 1.64 7.96 -2.94
N TYR A 38 0.43 7.43 -2.76
CA TYR A 38 -0.81 8.10 -3.18
C TYR A 38 -1.06 9.46 -2.54
N LEU A 39 -0.39 9.75 -1.43
CA LEU A 39 -0.71 10.89 -0.56
C LEU A 39 0.55 11.67 -0.12
N ASP A 40 1.70 11.45 -0.78
CA ASP A 40 2.97 12.14 -0.44
C ASP A 40 2.87 13.69 -0.58
N ASP A 41 1.92 14.18 -1.37
CA ASP A 41 1.70 15.61 -1.67
C ASP A 41 0.41 16.20 -1.04
N MET A 42 -0.33 15.45 -0.21
CA MET A 42 -1.61 15.89 0.40
C MET A 42 -1.44 16.42 1.84
N GLU A 43 -2.40 17.21 2.34
CA GLU A 43 -2.34 17.79 3.69
C GLU A 43 -2.15 16.73 4.79
N ALA A 44 -1.18 16.99 5.68
CA ALA A 44 -0.54 15.98 6.53
C ALA A 44 -1.47 15.13 7.41
N LEU A 45 -2.66 15.61 7.80
CA LEU A 45 -3.56 14.82 8.66
C LEU A 45 -4.51 13.92 7.87
N TRP A 46 -5.06 14.43 6.77
CA TRP A 46 -5.97 13.64 5.91
C TRP A 46 -5.16 12.64 5.09
N ALA A 47 -3.98 13.06 4.62
CA ALA A 47 -3.00 12.20 3.98
C ALA A 47 -2.55 11.04 4.89
N GLU A 48 -2.39 11.27 6.20
CA GLU A 48 -1.96 10.22 7.12
C GLU A 48 -3.09 9.21 7.39
N SER A 49 -4.32 9.66 7.68
CA SER A 49 -5.45 8.74 7.90
C SER A 49 -5.76 7.90 6.66
N SER A 50 -5.85 8.51 5.48
CA SER A 50 -6.12 7.78 4.24
C SER A 50 -4.95 6.88 3.83
N ARG A 51 -3.70 7.23 4.17
CA ARG A 51 -2.55 6.35 3.95
C ARG A 51 -2.64 5.09 4.81
N LEU A 52 -2.98 5.25 6.09
CA LEU A 52 -3.14 4.13 7.02
C LEU A 52 -4.26 3.18 6.56
N GLU A 53 -5.39 3.70 6.07
CA GLU A 53 -6.48 2.87 5.53
C GLU A 53 -6.08 2.09 4.27
N CYS A 54 -5.29 2.72 3.38
CA CYS A 54 -4.75 2.04 2.20
C CYS A 54 -3.74 0.96 2.59
N GLU A 55 -2.89 1.25 3.59
CA GLU A 55 -1.91 0.29 4.10
C GLU A 55 -2.60 -0.91 4.76
N ASP A 56 -3.64 -0.69 5.56
CA ASP A 56 -4.40 -1.76 6.21
C ASP A 56 -5.07 -2.68 5.16
N SER A 57 -5.71 -2.07 4.14
CA SER A 57 -6.31 -2.82 3.02
C SER A 57 -5.28 -3.62 2.22
N PHE A 58 -4.07 -3.06 2.04
CA PHE A 58 -2.95 -3.76 1.41
C PHE A 58 -2.48 -4.95 2.24
N LEU A 59 -2.34 -4.78 3.56
CA LEU A 59 -1.92 -5.84 4.47
C LEU A 59 -2.94 -6.98 4.51
N GLU A 60 -4.23 -6.68 4.55
CA GLU A 60 -5.30 -7.68 4.48
C GLU A 60 -5.23 -8.50 3.19
N ALA A 61 -5.06 -7.84 2.04
CA ALA A 61 -4.91 -8.51 0.75
C ALA A 61 -3.63 -9.35 0.66
N ALA A 62 -2.52 -8.84 1.20
CA ALA A 62 -1.26 -9.56 1.24
C ALA A 62 -1.35 -10.82 2.11
N ASP A 63 -2.05 -10.77 3.24
CA ASP A 63 -2.24 -11.93 4.12
C ASP A 63 -3.08 -13.01 3.42
N ALA A 64 -4.20 -12.64 2.80
CA ALA A 64 -5.03 -13.56 2.02
C ALA A 64 -4.24 -14.24 0.88
N LEU A 65 -3.33 -13.52 0.22
CA LEU A 65 -2.43 -14.09 -0.78
C LEU A 65 -1.40 -15.04 -0.19
N LEU A 66 -0.81 -14.69 0.97
CA LEU A 66 0.16 -15.55 1.63
C LEU A 66 -0.47 -16.86 2.08
N GLU A 67 -1.69 -16.82 2.61
CA GLU A 67 -2.45 -18.02 2.92
C GLU A 67 -2.71 -18.87 1.67
N ASN A 68 -3.09 -18.24 0.56
CA ASN A 68 -3.28 -18.94 -0.71
C ASN A 68 -1.98 -19.60 -1.20
N TYR A 69 -0.86 -18.87 -1.23
CA TYR A 69 0.43 -19.43 -1.64
C TYR A 69 0.93 -20.53 -0.70
N ARG A 70 0.62 -20.45 0.60
CA ARG A 70 0.92 -21.53 1.55
C ARG A 70 0.13 -22.80 1.21
N ASN A 71 -1.15 -22.66 0.89
CA ASN A 71 -2.03 -23.77 0.54
C ASN A 71 -1.69 -24.39 -0.83
N SER A 72 -1.24 -23.57 -1.79
CA SER A 72 -0.84 -24.01 -3.13
C SER A 72 0.63 -24.45 -3.25
N GLY A 73 1.42 -24.30 -2.19
CA GLY A 73 2.85 -24.67 -2.18
C GLY A 73 3.77 -23.71 -2.94
N GLU A 74 3.30 -22.52 -3.31
CA GLU A 74 4.00 -21.54 -4.13
C GLU A 74 4.98 -20.66 -3.32
N ARG A 75 5.92 -21.31 -2.62
CA ARG A 75 6.83 -20.64 -1.67
C ARG A 75 7.65 -19.50 -2.30
N ALA A 76 8.03 -19.62 -3.57
CA ALA A 76 8.77 -18.58 -4.29
C ALA A 76 7.96 -17.27 -4.40
N ARG A 77 6.67 -17.36 -4.74
CA ARG A 77 5.78 -16.20 -4.84
C ARG A 77 5.53 -15.55 -3.49
N ALA A 78 5.38 -16.35 -2.44
CA ALA A 78 5.27 -15.84 -1.07
C ALA A 78 6.52 -15.05 -0.63
N ILE A 79 7.72 -15.56 -0.93
CA ILE A 79 8.99 -14.86 -0.62
C ILE A 79 9.09 -13.54 -1.41
N GLU A 80 8.68 -13.53 -2.67
CA GLU A 80 8.70 -12.32 -3.50
C GLU A 80 7.71 -11.26 -3.00
N LEU A 81 6.51 -11.69 -2.59
CA LEU A 81 5.52 -10.82 -1.96
C LEU A 81 6.08 -10.18 -0.69
N LEU A 82 6.68 -10.97 0.22
CA LEU A 82 7.28 -10.45 1.45
C LEU A 82 8.42 -9.46 1.18
N ARG A 83 9.25 -9.71 0.16
CA ARG A 83 10.31 -8.76 -0.26
C ARG A 83 9.71 -7.45 -0.78
N ARG A 84 8.59 -7.52 -1.51
CA ARG A 84 7.88 -6.33 -2.00
C ARG A 84 7.30 -5.52 -0.84
N CYS A 85 6.62 -6.16 0.11
CA CYS A 85 6.11 -5.49 1.31
C CYS A 85 7.23 -4.76 2.08
N MET A 86 8.39 -5.41 2.24
CA MET A 86 9.54 -4.81 2.90
C MET A 86 10.07 -3.58 2.15
N ARG A 87 10.12 -3.58 0.82
CA ARG A 87 10.57 -2.39 0.06
C ARG A 87 9.63 -1.19 0.23
N LEU A 88 8.33 -1.46 0.36
CA LEU A 88 7.31 -0.42 0.51
C LEU A 88 7.37 0.24 1.91
N SER A 89 7.59 -0.54 2.98
CA SER A 89 7.73 0.01 4.34
C SER A 89 8.96 0.91 4.50
N TYR A 90 10.04 0.65 3.74
CA TYR A 90 11.22 1.52 3.71
C TYR A 90 10.98 2.90 3.08
N HIS A 91 9.91 3.09 2.30
CA HIS A 91 9.58 4.38 1.68
C HIS A 91 8.80 5.32 2.61
N GLY A 92 7.94 4.81 3.50
CA GLY A 92 7.22 5.63 4.48
C GLY A 92 8.13 6.34 5.49
N HIS A 93 9.36 5.85 5.70
CA HIS A 93 10.30 6.41 6.68
C HIS A 93 11.21 7.53 6.14
N ARG A 94 11.00 8.01 4.91
CA ARG A 94 11.76 9.16 4.36
C ARG A 94 11.20 10.53 4.75
N TYR A 95 10.03 10.60 5.37
CA TYR A 95 9.44 11.89 5.82
C TYR A 95 9.83 12.31 7.25
N LYS A 96 10.99 11.85 7.77
CA LYS A 96 11.45 12.21 9.12
C LYS A 96 12.96 12.40 9.27
N ILE A 97 13.69 12.89 8.26
CA ILE A 97 15.04 13.44 8.53
C ILE A 97 15.33 14.63 7.62
N THR A 98 14.45 15.64 7.60
CA THR A 98 14.88 16.98 7.19
C THR A 98 14.14 18.02 8.02
N LYS A 99 14.93 18.79 8.78
CA LYS A 99 14.62 20.07 9.41
C LYS A 99 14.24 20.05 10.90
N GLU A 100 15.11 19.46 11.72
CA GLU A 100 15.34 20.00 13.06
C GLU A 100 16.84 20.25 13.28
N ARG A 101 17.34 21.30 12.62
CA ARG A 101 18.45 22.12 13.08
C ARG A 101 18.13 23.55 12.66
N ARG A 102 17.25 24.20 13.40
CA ARG A 102 17.29 25.66 13.49
C ARG A 102 17.94 25.93 14.83
N ASP A 103 19.21 26.27 14.74
CA ASP A 103 20.09 26.56 15.86
C ASP A 103 19.41 27.52 16.83
N ILE A 104 19.34 27.07 18.08
CA ILE A 104 19.09 27.89 19.24
C ILE A 104 20.36 28.73 19.40
N ASN A 105 20.30 30.01 19.05
CA ASN A 105 21.17 31.06 19.58
C ASN A 105 20.60 32.43 19.18
N ALA A 106 19.86 33.04 20.10
CA ALA A 106 19.66 34.47 20.22
C ALA A 106 19.72 34.82 21.71
#